data_AF-A0A7S1PBW5-F1
#
_entry.id   AF-A0A7S1PBW5-F1
#
_cell.length_a   1.000
_cell.length_b   1.000
_cell.length_c   1.000
_cell.angle_alpha   90.00
_cell.angle_beta   90.00
_cell.angle_gamma   90.00
#
_symmetry.space_group_name_H-M   'P 1'
#
loop_
_entity.id
_entity.type
_entity.pdbx_description
1 polymer ?
#
loop_
_entity_poly.entity_id
_entity_poly.type
_entity_poly.pdbx_seq_one_letter_code
_entity_poly.pdbx_strand_id
1 'polypeptide(L)'
;GNMQGKHYKLPLYHFNVCLKGLIELIEKRYTEVRMPAEGLVPITMFAREVDEARDQAPNYYQFIAPKDHFNLERIKKNCTNKHYASLDQFLADLDMIRQNSQRYNGPADNARPNTPGYVTKSAAVLVEEGRSLIERLRHEANNIIVELEGLAAAQQREL
;
A
#
# COMPACT_ATOMS: atom_id res chain seq x y z
N GLY A 1 -8.52 -23.07 34.72
CA GLY A 1 -7.54 -22.39 33.85
C GLY A 1 -8.31 -21.51 32.87
N ASN A 2 -8.19 -20.19 33.00
CA ASN A 2 -9.01 -19.22 32.28
C ASN A 2 -8.52 -19.06 30.83
N MET A 3 -9.39 -19.34 29.84
CA MET A 3 -9.09 -19.25 28.40
C MET A 3 -9.41 -17.87 27.79
N GLN A 4 -9.26 -16.77 28.52
CA GLN A 4 -9.62 -15.43 28.05
C GLN A 4 -8.52 -14.68 27.24
N GLY A 5 -7.46 -15.36 26.76
CA GLY A 5 -6.28 -14.69 26.16
C GLY A 5 -6.07 -14.81 24.65
N LYS A 6 -6.87 -15.58 23.90
CA LYS A 6 -6.46 -16.01 22.53
C LYS A 6 -7.05 -15.21 21.35
N HIS A 7 -8.12 -14.43 21.53
CA HIS A 7 -8.82 -13.82 20.38
C HIS A 7 -8.21 -12.51 19.84
N TYR A 8 -7.37 -11.82 20.61
CA TYR A 8 -6.79 -10.53 20.19
C TYR A 8 -5.52 -10.67 19.33
N LYS A 9 -4.97 -11.89 19.19
CA LYS A 9 -3.70 -12.10 18.48
C LYS A 9 -3.87 -12.36 16.99
N LEU A 10 -4.97 -12.98 16.57
CA LEU A 10 -5.13 -13.43 15.18
C LEU A 10 -5.38 -12.26 14.21
N PRO A 11 -6.32 -11.31 14.48
CA PRO A 11 -6.48 -10.13 13.63
C PRO A 11 -5.22 -9.26 13.57
N LEU A 12 -4.55 -9.08 14.71
CA LEU A 12 -3.32 -8.30 14.82
C LEU A 12 -2.13 -8.99 14.11
N TYR A 13 -2.03 -10.31 14.19
CA TYR A 13 -1.03 -11.09 13.46
C TYR A 13 -1.23 -10.96 11.96
N HIS A 14 -2.46 -11.16 11.47
CA HIS A 14 -2.78 -11.00 10.05
C HIS A 14 -2.51 -9.59 9.56
N PHE A 15 -2.87 -8.58 10.35
CA PHE A 15 -2.53 -7.20 10.07
C PHE A 15 -1.01 -6.99 9.92
N ASN A 16 -0.21 -7.56 10.81
CA ASN A 16 1.26 -7.47 10.73
C ASN A 16 1.83 -8.23 9.52
N VAL A 17 1.27 -9.39 9.17
CA VAL A 17 1.66 -10.13 7.94
C VAL A 17 1.36 -9.29 6.70
N CYS A 18 0.18 -8.66 6.67
CA CYS A 18 -0.19 -7.79 5.58
C CYS A 18 0.74 -6.58 5.45
N LEU A 19 1.03 -5.90 6.57
CA LEU A 19 1.98 -4.79 6.60
C LEU A 19 3.39 -5.22 6.14
N LYS A 20 3.85 -6.41 6.49
CA LYS A 20 5.14 -6.95 6.00
C LYS A 20 5.14 -7.15 4.49
N GLY A 21 4.10 -7.76 3.93
CA GLY A 21 3.97 -7.92 2.47
C GLY A 21 3.95 -6.56 1.74
N LEU A 22 3.34 -5.55 2.36
CA LEU A 22 3.32 -4.18 1.82
C LEU A 22 4.69 -3.50 1.91
N ILE A 23 5.43 -3.68 3.01
CA ILE A 23 6.84 -3.23 3.11
C ILE A 23 7.69 -3.91 2.04
N GLU A 24 7.53 -5.21 1.83
CA GLU A 24 8.24 -5.93 0.77
C GLU A 24 7.89 -5.40 -0.62
N LEU A 25 6.64 -5.01 -0.87
CA LEU A 25 6.25 -4.39 -2.14
C LEU A 25 6.93 -3.03 -2.29
N ILE A 26 6.91 -2.21 -1.25
CA ILE A 26 7.62 -0.93 -1.25
C ILE A 26 9.10 -1.17 -1.56
N GLU A 27 9.77 -2.08 -0.86
CA GLU A 27 11.19 -2.41 -1.03
C GLU A 27 11.53 -3.03 -2.38
N LYS A 28 10.74 -4.00 -2.86
CA LYS A 28 10.93 -4.66 -4.16
C LYS A 28 10.56 -3.76 -5.33
N ARG A 29 9.62 -2.82 -5.14
CA ARG A 29 9.15 -1.91 -6.19
C ARG A 29 9.75 -0.50 -6.11
N TYR A 30 10.63 -0.24 -5.13
CA TYR A 30 11.66 0.80 -5.24
C TYR A 30 12.58 0.59 -6.46
N THR A 31 12.45 -0.53 -7.19
CA THR A 31 13.05 -0.72 -8.52
C THR A 31 12.00 -0.58 -9.64
N GLU A 32 10.90 -1.37 -9.71
CA GLU A 32 9.94 -1.33 -10.85
C GLU A 32 8.49 -1.81 -10.53
N VAL A 33 7.46 -1.19 -11.12
CA VAL A 33 6.06 -1.70 -11.20
C VAL A 33 5.73 -2.06 -12.64
N ARG A 34 5.07 -3.20 -12.91
CA ARG A 34 4.70 -3.56 -14.28
C ARG A 34 3.29 -3.08 -14.62
N MET A 35 3.14 -2.18 -15.60
CA MET A 35 1.86 -1.92 -16.26
C MET A 35 1.60 -2.99 -17.33
N PRO A 36 0.41 -3.63 -17.34
CA PRO A 36 0.09 -4.71 -18.28
C PRO A 36 0.25 -4.35 -19.76
N ALA A 37 0.01 -3.09 -20.14
CA ALA A 37 0.05 -2.63 -21.54
C ALA A 37 1.30 -1.81 -21.91
N GLU A 38 2.12 -1.40 -20.94
CA GLU A 38 3.15 -0.36 -21.13
C GLU A 38 4.54 -0.75 -20.61
N GLY A 39 4.69 -1.96 -20.05
CA GLY A 39 5.97 -2.42 -19.50
C GLY A 39 6.22 -1.91 -18.09
N LEU A 40 7.47 -1.66 -17.74
CA LEU A 40 7.86 -1.26 -16.38
C LEU A 40 7.67 0.25 -16.20
N VAL A 41 6.80 0.60 -15.26
CA VAL A 41 6.53 1.95 -14.79
C VAL A 41 7.32 2.18 -13.50
N PRO A 42 8.25 3.15 -13.50
CA PRO A 42 8.98 3.46 -12.29
C PRO A 42 8.06 4.18 -11.31
N ILE A 43 7.72 3.55 -10.18
CA ILE A 43 7.14 4.25 -9.02
C ILE A 43 8.21 4.93 -8.16
N THR A 44 9.47 4.85 -8.57
CA THR A 44 10.62 5.45 -7.89
C THR A 44 10.49 6.97 -7.77
N MET A 45 9.64 7.61 -8.57
CA MET A 45 9.27 9.02 -8.40
C MET A 45 8.55 9.30 -7.07
N PHE A 46 7.88 8.32 -6.47
CA PHE A 46 7.21 8.44 -5.17
C PHE A 46 8.08 7.95 -4.01
N ALA A 47 9.35 7.64 -4.26
CA ALA A 47 10.30 7.09 -3.29
C ALA A 47 10.49 7.98 -2.05
N ARG A 48 10.45 9.29 -2.24
CA ARG A 48 10.89 10.35 -1.32
C ARG A 48 10.03 11.59 -1.55
N GLU A 49 10.23 12.63 -0.74
CA GLU A 49 9.56 13.91 -0.94
C GLU A 49 9.89 14.56 -2.30
N VAL A 50 8.89 15.25 -2.84
CA VAL A 50 9.01 16.03 -4.08
C VAL A 50 9.99 17.16 -3.85
N ASP A 51 10.98 17.28 -4.72
CA ASP A 51 11.86 18.43 -4.75
C ASP A 51 11.55 19.22 -6.02
N GLU A 52 11.10 20.47 -5.86
CA GLU A 52 10.58 21.28 -6.97
C GLU A 52 11.61 21.45 -8.11
N ALA A 53 12.89 21.52 -7.79
CA ALA A 53 13.95 21.71 -8.78
C ALA A 53 14.33 20.39 -9.47
N ARG A 54 14.60 19.35 -8.69
CA ARG A 54 15.00 18.02 -9.18
C ARG A 54 13.90 17.33 -9.96
N ASP A 55 12.67 17.41 -9.47
CA ASP A 55 11.52 16.71 -10.04
C ASP A 55 10.78 17.58 -11.07
N GLN A 56 11.31 18.77 -11.38
CA GLN A 56 10.72 19.74 -12.32
C GLN A 56 9.26 20.04 -11.95
N ALA A 57 9.01 20.23 -10.66
CA ALA A 57 7.70 20.43 -10.08
C ALA A 57 7.56 21.83 -9.47
N PRO A 58 7.59 22.91 -10.29
CA PRO A 58 7.58 24.28 -9.79
C PRO A 58 6.32 24.59 -8.98
N ASN A 59 6.50 25.20 -7.81
CA ASN A 59 5.42 25.59 -6.90
C ASN A 59 4.57 24.42 -6.36
N TYR A 60 5.05 23.17 -6.42
CA TYR A 60 4.35 22.00 -5.89
C TYR A 60 3.78 22.23 -4.49
N TYR A 61 4.58 22.84 -3.61
CA TYR A 61 4.20 23.07 -2.23
C TYR A 61 3.20 24.22 -2.01
N GLN A 62 2.91 25.00 -3.06
CA GLN A 62 1.80 25.96 -3.06
C GLN A 62 0.45 25.28 -3.35
N PHE A 63 0.47 24.15 -4.09
CA PHE A 63 -0.74 23.41 -4.44
C PHE A 63 -1.09 22.31 -3.44
N ILE A 64 -0.08 21.72 -2.79
CA ILE A 64 -0.26 20.57 -1.88
C ILE A 64 0.04 20.99 -0.44
N ALA A 65 -0.97 20.90 0.42
CA ALA A 65 -0.87 21.24 1.83
C ALA A 65 0.11 20.31 2.59
N PRO A 66 0.91 20.81 3.55
CA PRO A 66 1.89 20.01 4.30
C PRO A 66 1.36 18.72 4.94
N LYS A 67 0.14 18.76 5.48
CA LYS A 67 -0.49 17.58 6.09
C LYS A 67 -0.74 16.43 5.09
N ASP A 68 -0.87 16.77 3.82
CA ASP A 68 -1.17 15.84 2.73
C ASP A 68 0.11 15.43 1.99
N HIS A 69 1.31 15.80 2.44
CA HIS A 69 2.57 15.37 1.82
C HIS A 69 2.82 13.88 2.09
N PHE A 70 2.65 13.03 1.07
CA PHE A 70 2.90 11.60 1.17
C PHE A 70 3.86 11.10 0.10
N ASN A 71 4.66 10.12 0.50
CA ASN A 71 5.61 9.39 -0.33
C ASN A 71 5.82 8.00 0.30
N LEU A 72 6.48 7.10 -0.42
CA LEU A 72 6.70 5.72 0.00
C LEU A 72 7.61 5.60 1.22
N GLU A 73 8.56 6.51 1.42
CA GLU A 73 9.42 6.53 2.62
C GLU A 73 8.59 6.82 3.88
N ARG A 74 7.70 7.81 3.81
CA ARG A 74 6.77 8.15 4.90
C ARG A 74 5.82 6.98 5.19
N ILE A 75 5.26 6.36 4.16
CA ILE A 75 4.37 5.20 4.31
C ILE A 75 5.13 4.03 4.94
N LYS A 76 6.35 3.74 4.48
CA LYS A 76 7.23 2.72 5.07
C LYS A 76 7.49 2.99 6.55
N LYS A 77 7.81 4.24 6.91
CA LYS A 77 8.00 4.67 8.30
C LYS A 77 6.73 4.46 9.14
N ASN A 78 5.57 4.81 8.62
CA ASN A 78 4.28 4.57 9.28
C ASN A 78 4.01 3.07 9.50
N CYS A 79 4.35 2.21 8.53
CA CYS A 79 4.26 0.76 8.70
C CYS A 79 5.19 0.26 9.81
N THR A 80 6.47 0.61 9.76
CA THR A 80 7.50 0.18 10.73
C THR A 80 7.15 0.63 12.14
N ASN A 81 6.63 1.84 12.29
CA ASN A 81 6.24 2.42 13.58
C ASN A 81 4.83 1.99 14.03
N LYS A 82 4.16 1.12 13.28
CA LYS A 82 2.80 0.62 13.59
C LYS A 82 1.76 1.74 13.74
N HIS A 83 1.86 2.78 12.92
CA HIS A 83 0.92 3.91 12.93
C HIS A 83 -0.44 3.56 12.34
N TYR A 84 -0.50 2.53 11.48
CA TYR A 84 -1.76 2.07 10.92
C TYR A 84 -2.48 1.15 11.90
N ALA A 85 -3.75 1.41 12.16
CA ALA A 85 -4.64 0.54 12.91
C ALA A 85 -5.42 -0.43 11.99
N SER A 86 -5.42 -0.15 10.69
CA SER A 86 -6.13 -0.95 9.68
C SER A 86 -5.45 -0.86 8.31
N LEU A 87 -5.71 -1.84 7.44
CA LEU A 87 -5.20 -1.81 6.06
C LEU A 87 -5.86 -0.71 5.22
N ASP A 88 -7.06 -0.28 5.59
CA ASP A 88 -7.76 0.81 4.92
C ASP A 88 -7.06 2.16 5.17
N GLN A 89 -6.51 2.38 6.37
CA GLN A 89 -5.70 3.57 6.66
C GLN A 89 -4.40 3.58 5.85
N PHE A 90 -3.75 2.43 5.71
CA PHE A 90 -2.59 2.29 4.84
C PHE A 90 -2.96 2.61 3.37
N LEU A 91 -4.08 2.08 2.88
CA LEU A 91 -4.53 2.31 1.51
C LEU A 91 -4.92 3.77 1.27
N ALA A 92 -5.47 4.45 2.28
CA ALA A 92 -5.77 5.88 2.22
C ALA A 92 -4.51 6.74 2.05
N ASP A 93 -3.42 6.40 2.74
CA ASP A 93 -2.14 7.11 2.59
C ASP A 93 -1.51 6.86 1.20
N LEU A 94 -1.66 5.66 0.62
CA LEU A 94 -1.29 5.42 -0.79
C LEU A 94 -2.18 6.24 -1.74
N ASP A 95 -3.48 6.30 -1.49
CA ASP A 95 -4.40 7.08 -2.33
C ASP A 95 -4.10 8.58 -2.26
N MET A 96 -3.54 9.07 -1.16
CA MET A 96 -3.09 10.46 -1.05
C MET A 96 -1.98 10.78 -2.07
N ILE A 97 -1.07 9.84 -2.36
CA ILE A 97 -0.08 10.00 -3.43
C ILE A 97 -0.78 10.18 -4.78
N ARG A 98 -1.81 9.39 -5.07
CA ARG A 98 -2.61 9.51 -6.31
C ARG A 98 -3.38 10.82 -6.37
N GLN A 99 -4.05 11.22 -5.27
CA GLN A 99 -4.82 12.46 -5.20
C GLN A 99 -3.93 13.69 -5.43
N ASN A 100 -2.77 13.74 -4.79
CA ASN A 100 -1.81 14.82 -5.00
C ASN A 100 -1.23 14.82 -6.41
N SER A 101 -0.94 13.63 -6.94
CA SER A 101 -0.49 13.50 -8.34
C SER A 101 -1.52 14.06 -9.30
N GLN A 102 -2.81 13.74 -9.10
CA GLN A 102 -3.90 14.27 -9.92
C GLN A 102 -4.08 15.79 -9.74
N ARG A 103 -3.98 16.30 -8.50
CA ARG A 103 -4.12 17.73 -8.20
C ARG A 103 -3.03 18.56 -8.87
N TYR A 104 -1.80 18.07 -8.85
CA TYR A 104 -0.65 18.78 -9.39
C TYR A 104 -0.46 18.56 -10.90
N ASN A 105 -0.56 17.31 -11.36
CA ASN A 105 -0.24 16.93 -12.74
C ASN A 105 -1.46 16.82 -13.67
N GLY A 106 -2.68 16.92 -13.13
CA GLY A 106 -3.91 16.70 -13.88
C GLY A 106 -4.32 15.22 -14.01
N PRO A 107 -5.43 14.95 -14.72
CA PRO A 107 -5.95 13.60 -14.90
C PRO A 107 -5.00 12.71 -15.72
N ALA A 108 -5.14 11.39 -15.56
CA ALA A 108 -4.37 10.40 -16.31
C ALA A 108 -4.93 10.13 -17.72
N ASP A 109 -5.97 10.85 -18.13
CA ASP A 109 -6.67 10.64 -19.39
C ASP A 109 -5.71 10.83 -20.57
N ASN A 110 -5.60 9.80 -21.42
CA ASN A 110 -4.66 9.77 -22.54
C ASN A 110 -3.18 9.99 -22.17
N ALA A 111 -2.81 9.74 -20.91
CA ALA A 111 -1.43 9.89 -20.44
C ALA A 111 -0.47 9.00 -21.22
N ARG A 112 0.61 9.62 -21.72
CA ARG A 112 1.72 8.98 -22.44
C ARG A 112 3.01 9.11 -21.62
N PRO A 113 4.03 8.27 -21.84
CA PRO A 113 5.32 8.45 -21.19
C PRO A 113 5.84 9.89 -21.28
N ASN A 114 6.48 10.37 -20.22
CA ASN A 114 7.03 11.73 -20.09
C ASN A 114 6.00 12.87 -20.09
N THR A 115 4.73 12.59 -19.78
CA THR A 115 3.71 13.63 -19.56
C THR A 115 3.33 13.73 -18.08
N PRO A 116 2.87 14.90 -17.58
CA PRO A 116 2.41 15.02 -16.19
C PRO A 116 1.33 13.99 -15.83
N GLY A 117 0.34 13.77 -16.72
CA GLY A 117 -0.71 12.76 -16.50
C GLY A 117 -0.16 11.33 -16.31
N TYR A 118 1.05 11.03 -16.80
CA TYR A 118 1.70 9.74 -16.58
C TYR A 118 2.14 9.54 -15.13
N VAL A 119 2.46 10.62 -14.40
CA VAL A 119 2.69 10.57 -12.95
C VAL A 119 1.41 10.17 -12.24
N THR A 120 0.28 10.80 -12.59
CA THR A 120 -1.05 10.43 -12.05
C THR A 120 -1.41 8.98 -12.36
N LYS A 121 -1.13 8.51 -13.58
CA LYS A 121 -1.33 7.12 -13.98
C LYS A 121 -0.47 6.17 -13.15
N SER A 122 0.81 6.49 -12.97
CA SER A 122 1.75 5.69 -12.16
C SER A 122 1.30 5.58 -10.70
N ALA A 123 0.77 6.67 -10.13
CA ALA A 123 0.22 6.67 -8.78
C ALA A 123 -1.07 5.83 -8.67
N ALA A 124 -1.92 5.82 -9.70
CA ALA A 124 -3.10 4.97 -9.72
C ALA A 124 -2.74 3.47 -9.72
N VAL A 125 -1.73 3.07 -10.51
CA VAL A 125 -1.23 1.69 -10.52
C VAL A 125 -0.68 1.30 -9.16
N LEU A 126 0.05 2.19 -8.48
CA LEU A 126 0.53 1.96 -7.11
C LEU A 126 -0.62 1.64 -6.14
N VAL A 127 -1.74 2.37 -6.22
CA VAL A 127 -2.92 2.14 -5.37
C VAL A 127 -3.56 0.78 -5.67
N GLU A 128 -3.74 0.44 -6.95
CA GLU A 128 -4.35 -0.83 -7.35
C GLU A 128 -3.50 -2.05 -7.00
N GLU A 129 -2.17 -1.92 -7.09
CA GLU A 129 -1.24 -2.94 -6.60
C GLU A 129 -1.35 -3.14 -5.08
N GLY A 130 -1.45 -2.04 -4.32
CA GLY A 130 -1.69 -2.08 -2.88
C GLY A 130 -3.01 -2.77 -2.53
N ARG A 131 -4.09 -2.44 -3.25
CA ARG A 131 -5.41 -3.06 -3.09
C ARG A 131 -5.38 -4.56 -3.39
N SER A 132 -4.81 -4.95 -4.54
CA SER A 132 -4.72 -6.36 -4.96
C SER A 132 -3.92 -7.20 -3.97
N LEU A 133 -2.90 -6.63 -3.35
CA LEU A 133 -2.13 -7.30 -2.30
C LEU A 133 -2.95 -7.46 -1.01
N ILE A 134 -3.65 -6.43 -0.56
CA ILE A 134 -4.55 -6.51 0.61
C ILE A 134 -5.57 -7.64 0.42
N GLU A 135 -6.18 -7.75 -0.76
CA GLU A 135 -7.17 -8.79 -1.04
C GLU A 135 -6.57 -10.21 -1.03
N ARG A 136 -5.39 -10.40 -1.64
CA ARG A 136 -4.68 -11.69 -1.56
C ARG A 136 -4.36 -12.09 -0.12
N LEU A 137 -3.86 -11.15 0.67
CA LEU A 137 -3.50 -11.40 2.06
C LEU A 137 -4.72 -11.68 2.93
N ARG A 138 -5.84 -10.99 2.71
CA ARG A 138 -7.13 -11.28 3.36
C ARG A 138 -7.58 -12.71 3.03
N HIS A 139 -7.47 -13.11 1.77
CA HIS A 139 -7.82 -14.46 1.34
C HIS A 139 -6.92 -15.52 1.99
N GLU A 140 -5.60 -15.33 2.00
CA GLU A 140 -4.65 -16.21 2.68
C GLU A 140 -4.94 -16.33 4.19
N ALA A 141 -5.19 -15.21 4.86
CA ALA A 141 -5.55 -15.19 6.27
C ALA A 141 -6.84 -15.97 6.56
N ASN A 142 -7.86 -15.80 5.73
CA ASN A 142 -9.12 -16.54 5.85
C ASN A 142 -8.92 -18.05 5.63
N ASN A 143 -8.10 -18.45 4.66
CA ASN A 143 -7.81 -19.86 4.41
C ASN A 143 -7.14 -20.52 5.62
N ILE A 144 -6.18 -19.83 6.26
CA ILE A 144 -5.51 -20.31 7.47
C ILE A 144 -6.50 -20.46 8.63
N ILE A 145 -7.43 -19.51 8.81
CA ILE A 145 -8.46 -19.59 9.86
C ILE A 145 -9.29 -20.85 9.69
N VAL A 146 -9.81 -21.09 8.48
CA VAL A 146 -10.63 -22.25 8.17
C VAL A 146 -9.88 -23.56 8.42
N GLU A 147 -8.60 -23.63 8.04
CA GLU A 147 -7.75 -24.81 8.28
C GLU A 147 -7.57 -25.08 9.79
N LEU A 148 -7.27 -24.04 10.58
CA LEU A 148 -7.11 -24.17 12.03
C LEU A 148 -8.41 -24.59 12.74
N GLU A 149 -9.56 -24.06 12.31
CA GLU A 149 -10.87 -24.46 12.82
C GLU A 149 -11.17 -25.93 12.50
N GLY A 150 -10.85 -26.36 11.28
CA GLY A 150 -10.99 -27.76 10.86
C GLY A 150 -10.14 -28.73 11.69
N LEU A 151 -8.87 -28.38 11.94
CA LEU A 151 -7.96 -29.18 12.76
C LEU A 151 -8.42 -29.28 14.22
N ALA A 152 -8.89 -28.17 14.80
CA ALA A 152 -9.43 -28.17 16.16
C ALA A 152 -10.69 -29.04 16.28
N ALA A 153 -11.58 -28.99 15.28
CA ALA A 153 -12.78 -29.82 15.25
C ALA A 153 -12.46 -31.31 15.09
N ALA A 154 -11.41 -31.66 14.33
CA ALA A 154 -10.95 -33.05 14.19
C ALA A 154 -10.40 -33.60 15.52
N GLN A 155 -9.55 -32.85 16.22
CA GLN A 155 -9.00 -33.25 17.53
C GLN A 155 -10.08 -33.45 18.60
N GLN A 156 -11.17 -32.68 18.56
CA GLN A 156 -12.30 -32.85 19.49
C GLN A 156 -13.14 -34.10 19.23
N ARG A 157 -13.08 -34.70 18.03
CA ARG A 157 -13.82 -35.93 17.68
C ARG A 157 -13.05 -37.21 18.01
N GLU A 158 -11.74 -37.09 18.24
CA GLU A 158 -10.86 -38.21 18.60
C GLU A 158 -10.73 -38.41 20.12
N LEU A 159 -11.33 -37.52 20.92
CA LEU A 159 -11.40 -37.56 22.39
C LEU A 159 -12.79 -38.00 22.86
#